data_AF-A0A7J3KGS2-F1
#
_entry.id   AF-A0A7J3KGS2-F1
#
_cell.length_a   1.000
_cell.length_b   1.000
_cell.length_c   1.000
_cell.angle_alpha   90.00
_cell.angle_beta   90.00
_cell.angle_gamma   90.00
#
_symmetry.space_group_name_H-M   'P 1'
#
loop_
_entity.id
_entity.type
_entity.pdbx_description
1 polymer ?
#
loop_
_entity_poly.entity_id
_entity_poly.type
_entity_poly.pdbx_seq_one_letter_code
_entity_poly.pdbx_strand_id
1 'polypeptide(L)'
;MSLVLEEDGVVARRTISKLIRVYPGEVLTLDLNVHGPRGHVVEIIIEEQSSIAKITVSPNRAKAPYFAKMVVEVLLSAEPGRYEIRIILRDETTGVVVGVYRIVLLVLKKDTPTSIEEHTVYAKKLFIKYGSNGLVWYVLKHVYPHGATFKQLKHFYELAAGKKIRDGTLCNVLRRMRIKGIITRIGSKKRSLYKLLVEDFNIVKTRIDTSRIRVYREASREKQEESRQVPYSVRLIFNRALKICQDYGVLPAVIFLAHTLLGVRETGFLLYWREEDAMFIKCEEKTGFCHYFYSPLIANYFALLGVHPGVLYSQTQNYQEAHRIAGEFVKNYYKTYPYARRLHYLLKEKGLVFYEDDEENGEHVLVLEIHYYSNGEVGLRVKDNKGEEVLFEENIKPEPPLRIEIRTAFHRAHIYEPNEETYFHRTNIL
;
A
#
# COMPACT_ATOMS: atom_id res chain seq x y z
N MET A 1 -28.90 -14.16 -16.65
CA MET A 1 -28.48 -13.13 -15.63
C MET A 1 -28.49 -11.80 -16.36
N SER A 2 -29.33 -10.85 -15.96
CA SER A 2 -29.58 -9.64 -16.76
C SER A 2 -28.61 -8.50 -16.41
N LEU A 3 -28.16 -7.76 -17.42
CA LEU A 3 -27.34 -6.55 -17.33
C LEU A 3 -28.12 -5.43 -18.03
N VAL A 4 -28.41 -4.35 -17.29
CA VAL A 4 -29.06 -3.15 -17.83
C VAL A 4 -27.96 -2.10 -18.07
N LEU A 5 -27.83 -1.63 -19.31
CA LEU A 5 -26.84 -0.63 -19.73
C LEU A 5 -27.59 0.66 -20.05
N GLU A 6 -27.79 1.52 -19.05
CA GLU A 6 -28.51 2.80 -19.18
C GLU A 6 -27.55 3.98 -19.29
N GLU A 7 -27.98 5.01 -20.03
CA GLU A 7 -27.40 6.36 -19.99
C GLU A 7 -28.55 7.36 -19.79
N ASP A 8 -28.55 8.05 -18.65
CA ASP A 8 -29.34 9.26 -18.42
C ASP A 8 -28.45 10.46 -18.77
N GLY A 9 -28.93 11.31 -19.68
CA GLY A 9 -28.14 12.40 -20.25
C GLY A 9 -27.63 13.39 -19.22
N VAL A 10 -26.34 13.27 -18.86
CA VAL A 10 -25.32 14.30 -18.61
C VAL A 10 -23.99 13.54 -18.65
N VAL A 11 -22.99 14.07 -19.37
CA VAL A 11 -21.65 13.47 -19.52
C VAL A 11 -21.00 13.20 -18.15
N ALA A 12 -21.21 11.99 -17.64
CA ALA A 12 -20.49 11.42 -16.51
C ALA A 12 -20.32 9.92 -16.79
N ARG A 13 -19.13 9.55 -17.28
CA ARG A 13 -18.71 8.17 -17.55
C ARG A 13 -18.74 7.31 -16.26
N ARG A 14 -19.92 6.83 -15.84
CA ARG A 14 -20.06 5.87 -14.75
C ARG A 14 -19.65 4.48 -15.25
N THR A 15 -18.46 4.06 -14.86
CA THR A 15 -17.99 2.69 -15.07
C THR A 15 -18.72 1.74 -14.11
N ILE A 16 -19.63 0.89 -14.61
CA ILE A 16 -20.23 -0.21 -13.83
C ILE A 16 -19.40 -1.47 -14.06
N SER A 17 -18.87 -2.07 -12.98
CA SER A 17 -18.13 -3.34 -13.03
C SER A 17 -18.96 -4.50 -12.48
N LYS A 18 -19.17 -5.57 -13.25
CA LYS A 18 -19.88 -6.79 -12.79
C LYS A 18 -18.91 -7.96 -12.67
N LEU A 19 -18.84 -8.59 -11.49
CA LEU A 19 -18.00 -9.78 -11.24
C LEU A 19 -18.77 -11.06 -11.55
N ILE A 20 -18.13 -11.98 -12.26
CA ILE A 20 -18.72 -13.24 -12.75
C ILE A 20 -17.74 -14.39 -12.51
N ARG A 21 -18.22 -15.48 -11.92
CA ARG A 21 -17.45 -16.70 -11.69
C ARG A 21 -17.57 -17.66 -12.85
N VAL A 22 -16.46 -18.29 -13.18
CA VAL A 22 -16.39 -19.31 -14.23
C VAL A 22 -15.27 -20.32 -13.94
N TYR A 23 -15.43 -21.54 -14.44
CA TYR A 23 -14.40 -22.57 -14.44
C TYR A 23 -13.84 -22.80 -15.85
N PRO A 24 -12.59 -23.27 -16.00
CA PRO A 24 -12.07 -23.67 -17.30
C PRO A 24 -12.98 -24.70 -17.99
N GLY A 25 -13.41 -24.39 -19.21
CA GLY A 25 -14.38 -25.19 -19.99
C GLY A 25 -15.85 -24.88 -19.73
N GLU A 26 -16.17 -23.91 -18.87
CA GLU A 26 -17.56 -23.50 -18.63
C GLU A 26 -18.07 -22.53 -19.69
N VAL A 27 -19.36 -22.64 -20.01
CA VAL A 27 -20.07 -21.73 -20.91
C VAL A 27 -21.10 -20.94 -20.12
N LEU A 28 -21.00 -19.62 -20.18
CA LEU A 28 -21.91 -18.70 -19.52
C LEU A 28 -22.70 -17.92 -20.56
N THR A 29 -23.99 -17.69 -20.30
CA THR A 29 -24.84 -16.80 -21.10
C THR A 29 -25.32 -15.60 -20.27
N LEU A 30 -25.16 -14.41 -20.84
CA LEU A 30 -25.52 -13.12 -20.24
C LEU A 30 -26.51 -12.39 -21.15
N ASP A 31 -27.58 -11.89 -20.54
CA ASP A 31 -28.58 -11.10 -21.25
C ASP A 31 -28.23 -9.63 -21.11
N LEU A 32 -27.98 -8.97 -22.25
CA LEU A 32 -27.62 -7.56 -22.34
C LEU A 32 -28.84 -6.77 -22.81
N ASN A 33 -29.22 -5.74 -22.05
CA ASN A 33 -30.17 -4.73 -22.51
C ASN A 33 -29.39 -3.48 -22.94
N VAL A 34 -29.38 -3.19 -24.24
CA VAL A 34 -28.56 -2.15 -24.85
C VAL A 34 -29.41 -0.93 -25.10
N HIS A 35 -29.06 0.18 -24.45
CA HIS A 35 -29.64 1.49 -24.71
C HIS A 35 -28.65 2.37 -25.48
N GLY A 36 -29.21 3.36 -26.19
CA GLY A 36 -28.47 4.34 -26.97
C GLY A 36 -29.43 5.37 -27.55
N PRO A 37 -28.95 6.31 -28.38
CA PRO A 37 -29.80 7.30 -29.01
C PRO A 37 -30.96 6.64 -29.77
N ARG A 38 -32.20 7.12 -29.54
CA ARG A 38 -33.41 6.47 -30.07
C ARG A 38 -33.35 6.36 -31.59
N GLY A 39 -33.52 5.14 -32.10
CA GLY A 39 -33.57 4.87 -33.54
C GLY A 39 -32.21 4.77 -34.23
N HIS A 40 -31.11 5.03 -33.50
CA HIS A 40 -29.74 4.86 -34.01
C HIS A 40 -29.33 3.39 -33.97
N VAL A 41 -28.40 3.02 -34.86
CA VAL A 41 -27.81 1.68 -34.87
C VAL A 41 -26.62 1.68 -33.93
N VAL A 42 -26.69 0.86 -32.89
CA VAL A 42 -25.63 0.70 -31.90
C VAL A 42 -24.97 -0.67 -32.10
N GLU A 43 -23.64 -0.68 -32.08
CA GLU A 43 -22.78 -1.85 -32.15
C GLU A 43 -22.12 -2.10 -30.79
N ILE A 44 -22.03 -3.37 -30.41
CA ILE A 44 -21.31 -3.86 -29.23
C ILE A 44 -19.94 -4.38 -29.69
N ILE A 45 -18.88 -3.73 -29.24
CA ILE A 45 -17.49 -4.11 -29.49
C ILE A 45 -16.91 -4.68 -28.20
N ILE A 46 -16.23 -5.82 -28.27
CA ILE A 46 -15.53 -6.42 -27.13
C ILE A 46 -14.03 -6.29 -27.37
N GLU A 47 -13.32 -5.64 -26.46
CA GLU A 47 -11.85 -5.69 -26.46
C GLU A 47 -11.45 -7.06 -25.89
N GLU A 48 -11.04 -7.98 -26.77
CA GLU A 48 -10.72 -9.36 -26.40
C GLU A 48 -9.50 -9.46 -25.48
N GLN A 49 -9.63 -10.29 -24.45
CA GLN A 49 -8.51 -11.03 -23.86
C GLN A 49 -8.57 -12.47 -24.39
N SER A 50 -8.08 -12.68 -25.61
CA SER A 50 -8.17 -13.95 -26.36
C SER A 50 -7.49 -15.13 -25.67
N SER A 51 -6.68 -14.90 -24.64
CA SER A 51 -5.97 -15.94 -23.90
C SER A 51 -6.81 -16.70 -22.88
N ILE A 52 -8.03 -16.25 -22.55
CA ILE A 52 -8.81 -16.82 -21.43
C ILE A 52 -10.24 -17.24 -21.76
N ALA A 53 -10.92 -16.57 -22.69
CA ALA A 53 -12.28 -16.90 -23.06
C ALA A 53 -12.57 -16.49 -24.50
N LYS A 54 -13.44 -17.27 -25.16
CA LYS A 54 -14.05 -16.91 -26.43
C LYS A 54 -15.40 -16.26 -26.14
N ILE A 55 -15.64 -15.07 -26.67
CA ILE A 55 -16.85 -14.31 -26.38
C ILE A 55 -17.60 -14.07 -27.69
N THR A 56 -18.91 -14.33 -27.69
CA THR A 56 -19.78 -14.09 -28.84
C THR A 56 -21.01 -13.31 -28.40
N VAL A 57 -21.47 -12.37 -29.21
CA VAL A 57 -22.65 -11.54 -28.92
C VAL A 57 -23.62 -11.60 -30.09
N SER A 58 -24.91 -11.82 -29.81
CA SER A 58 -25.94 -11.90 -30.84
C SER A 58 -27.28 -11.30 -30.37
N PRO A 59 -27.85 -10.32 -31.11
CA PRO A 59 -27.17 -9.53 -32.14
C PRO A 59 -26.05 -8.68 -31.51
N ASN A 60 -24.90 -8.57 -32.17
CA ASN A 60 -23.86 -7.61 -31.78
C ASN A 60 -24.18 -6.19 -32.26
N ARG A 61 -25.18 -6.02 -33.14
CA ARG A 61 -25.58 -4.74 -33.72
C ARG A 61 -27.08 -4.71 -34.01
N ALA A 62 -27.78 -3.67 -33.57
CA ALA A 62 -29.19 -3.41 -33.93
C ALA A 62 -29.59 -1.95 -33.63
N LYS A 63 -30.83 -1.57 -33.96
CA LYS A 63 -31.38 -0.26 -33.58
C LYS A 63 -31.67 -0.24 -32.08
N ALA A 64 -31.16 0.77 -31.38
CA ALA A 64 -31.37 0.92 -29.93
C ALA A 64 -32.78 1.48 -29.60
N PRO A 65 -33.41 1.02 -28.50
CA PRO A 65 -32.93 -0.02 -27.57
C PRO A 65 -33.18 -1.45 -28.09
N TYR A 66 -32.29 -2.40 -27.75
CA TYR A 66 -32.47 -3.81 -28.11
C TYR A 66 -31.85 -4.77 -27.07
N PHE A 67 -32.26 -6.04 -27.14
CA PHE A 67 -31.69 -7.11 -26.33
C PHE A 67 -30.66 -7.90 -27.12
N ALA A 68 -29.52 -8.20 -26.49
CA ALA A 68 -28.48 -9.06 -27.01
C ALA A 68 -28.16 -10.18 -26.02
N LYS A 69 -27.71 -11.32 -26.55
CA LYS A 69 -27.15 -12.41 -25.75
C LYS A 69 -25.64 -12.46 -25.94
N MET A 70 -24.91 -12.43 -24.84
CA MET A 70 -23.48 -12.64 -24.81
C MET A 70 -23.18 -14.02 -24.25
N VAL A 71 -22.48 -14.84 -25.03
CA VAL A 71 -22.00 -16.16 -24.62
C VAL A 71 -20.50 -16.06 -24.37
N VAL A 72 -20.07 -16.43 -23.16
CA VAL A 72 -18.68 -16.46 -22.72
C VAL A 72 -18.29 -17.92 -22.55
N GLU A 73 -17.43 -18.43 -23.42
CA GLU A 73 -16.87 -19.79 -23.36
C GLU A 73 -15.45 -19.71 -22.80
N VAL A 74 -15.24 -20.17 -21.58
CA VAL A 74 -13.94 -20.11 -20.92
C VAL A 74 -13.06 -21.24 -21.43
N LEU A 75 -11.87 -20.91 -21.90
CA LEU A 75 -10.95 -21.89 -22.47
C LEU A 75 -10.56 -22.93 -21.41
N LEU A 76 -10.40 -24.20 -21.82
CA LEU A 76 -9.92 -25.26 -20.93
C LEU A 76 -8.52 -24.98 -20.38
N SER A 77 -7.72 -24.21 -21.12
CA SER A 77 -6.38 -23.75 -20.75
C SER A 77 -6.36 -22.46 -19.94
N ALA A 78 -7.53 -21.90 -19.60
CA ALA A 78 -7.59 -20.65 -18.85
C ALA A 78 -6.95 -20.83 -17.46
N GLU A 79 -5.91 -20.05 -17.19
CA GLU A 79 -5.27 -20.04 -15.88
C GLU A 79 -6.24 -19.44 -14.83
N PRO A 80 -6.18 -19.91 -13.57
CA PRO A 80 -6.97 -19.30 -12.50
C PRO A 80 -6.52 -17.87 -12.24
N GLY A 81 -7.46 -16.94 -12.20
CA GLY A 81 -7.13 -15.53 -12.13
C GLY A 81 -8.34 -14.61 -12.25
N ARG A 82 -8.07 -13.31 -12.13
CA ARG A 82 -9.04 -12.24 -12.34
C ARG A 82 -8.73 -11.60 -13.69
N TYR A 83 -9.72 -11.61 -14.57
CA TYR A 83 -9.61 -11.12 -15.94
C TYR A 83 -10.68 -10.07 -16.19
N GLU A 84 -10.35 -9.06 -16.98
CA GLU A 84 -11.24 -7.94 -17.27
C GLU A 84 -11.60 -7.95 -18.74
N ILE A 85 -12.90 -7.98 -19.02
CA ILE A 85 -13.49 -7.86 -20.35
C ILE A 85 -14.07 -6.47 -20.44
N ARG A 86 -13.67 -5.73 -21.48
CA ARG A 86 -14.21 -4.41 -21.76
C ARG A 86 -15.21 -4.50 -22.91
N ILE A 87 -16.38 -3.93 -22.67
CA ILE A 87 -17.47 -3.84 -23.65
C ILE A 87 -17.64 -2.37 -24.00
N ILE A 88 -17.59 -2.06 -25.28
CA ILE A 88 -17.73 -0.71 -25.83
C ILE A 88 -19.00 -0.68 -26.66
N LEU A 89 -19.86 0.30 -26.39
CA LEU A 89 -21.02 0.58 -27.21
C LEU A 89 -20.67 1.74 -28.15
N ARG A 90 -20.85 1.53 -29.45
CA ARG A 90 -20.57 2.53 -30.48
C ARG A 90 -21.84 2.79 -31.27
N ASP A 91 -22.23 4.06 -31.38
CA ASP A 91 -23.25 4.49 -32.33
C ASP A 91 -22.63 4.54 -33.73
N GLU A 92 -23.05 3.65 -34.62
CA GLU A 92 -22.53 3.63 -35.99
C GLU A 92 -23.00 4.83 -36.81
N THR A 93 -24.17 5.39 -36.48
CA THR A 93 -24.76 6.52 -37.20
C THR A 93 -23.88 7.76 -37.10
N THR A 94 -23.28 7.96 -35.93
CA THR A 94 -22.42 9.12 -35.62
C THR A 94 -20.94 8.76 -35.53
N GLY A 95 -20.62 7.47 -35.44
CA GLY A 95 -19.27 6.96 -35.19
C GLY A 95 -18.79 7.10 -33.75
N VAL A 96 -19.62 7.64 -32.84
CA VAL A 96 -19.24 8.01 -31.47
C VAL A 96 -19.40 6.84 -30.50
N VAL A 97 -18.49 6.74 -29.53
CA VAL A 97 -18.62 5.80 -28.40
C VAL A 97 -19.66 6.32 -27.43
N VAL A 98 -20.76 5.57 -27.27
CA VAL A 98 -21.88 5.90 -26.38
C VAL A 98 -21.74 5.28 -25.00
N GLY A 99 -20.89 4.26 -24.82
CA GLY A 99 -20.69 3.65 -23.50
C GLY A 99 -19.50 2.72 -23.40
N VAL A 100 -18.96 2.57 -22.18
CA VAL A 100 -17.88 1.63 -21.87
C VAL A 100 -18.21 0.92 -20.56
N TYR A 101 -18.26 -0.42 -20.61
CA TYR A 101 -18.59 -1.28 -19.48
C TYR A 101 -17.50 -2.32 -19.23
N ARG A 102 -17.42 -2.81 -17.99
CA ARG A 102 -16.42 -3.78 -17.57
C ARG A 102 -17.08 -4.99 -16.93
N ILE A 103 -16.70 -6.16 -17.40
CA ILE A 103 -17.04 -7.43 -16.78
C ILE A 103 -15.76 -8.06 -16.26
N VAL A 104 -15.77 -8.47 -15.00
CA VAL A 104 -14.64 -9.14 -14.37
C VAL A 104 -14.95 -10.64 -14.33
N LEU A 105 -14.18 -11.45 -15.05
CA LEU A 105 -14.21 -12.90 -14.91
C LEU A 105 -13.25 -13.35 -13.82
N LEU A 106 -13.75 -14.14 -12.87
CA LEU A 106 -12.95 -14.86 -11.90
C LEU A 106 -12.88 -16.33 -12.30
N VAL A 107 -11.77 -16.73 -12.92
CA VAL A 107 -11.52 -18.12 -13.33
C VAL A 107 -10.99 -18.90 -12.12
N LEU A 108 -11.71 -19.94 -11.71
CA LEU A 108 -11.37 -20.79 -10.56
C LEU A 108 -10.70 -22.11 -11.00
N LYS A 109 -9.92 -22.74 -10.14
CA LYS A 109 -9.35 -24.07 -10.45
C LYS A 109 -10.46 -25.12 -10.58
N LYS A 110 -10.31 -26.01 -11.55
CA LYS A 110 -11.08 -27.28 -11.61
C LYS A 110 -10.95 -27.97 -10.24
N ASP A 111 -12.07 -28.41 -9.68
CA ASP A 111 -12.22 -29.00 -8.32
C ASP A 111 -12.32 -28.02 -7.14
N THR A 112 -12.46 -26.72 -7.42
CA THR A 112 -12.76 -25.74 -6.36
C THR A 112 -14.26 -25.81 -6.01
N PRO A 113 -14.65 -26.07 -4.74
CA PRO A 113 -16.05 -26.20 -4.35
C PRO A 113 -16.86 -24.97 -4.76
N THR A 114 -18.09 -25.16 -5.24
CA THR A 114 -18.98 -24.06 -5.64
C THR A 114 -19.35 -23.12 -4.47
N SER A 115 -19.30 -23.63 -3.23
CA SER A 115 -19.46 -22.85 -1.99
C SER A 115 -18.23 -22.00 -1.61
N ILE A 116 -17.17 -22.01 -2.43
CA ILE A 116 -15.93 -21.33 -2.07
C ILE A 116 -16.12 -19.83 -1.88
N GLU A 117 -17.04 -19.15 -2.56
CA GLU A 117 -17.26 -17.71 -2.35
C GLU A 117 -17.86 -17.41 -0.98
N GLU A 118 -18.88 -18.17 -0.57
CA GLU A 118 -19.51 -18.04 0.76
C GLU A 118 -18.46 -18.28 1.85
N HIS A 119 -17.67 -19.33 1.67
CA HIS A 119 -16.57 -19.63 2.57
C HIS A 119 -15.43 -18.63 2.43
N THR A 120 -15.13 -18.07 1.26
CA THR A 120 -14.02 -17.11 1.07
C THR A 120 -14.36 -15.77 1.69
N VAL A 121 -15.60 -15.29 1.62
CA VAL A 121 -16.02 -14.07 2.32
C VAL A 121 -15.86 -14.25 3.83
N TYR A 122 -16.34 -15.37 4.39
CA TYR A 122 -16.22 -15.63 5.82
C TYR A 122 -14.80 -15.97 6.25
N ALA A 123 -14.05 -16.70 5.42
CA ALA A 123 -12.66 -17.04 5.64
C ALA A 123 -11.75 -15.81 5.52
N LYS A 124 -12.07 -14.85 4.65
CA LYS A 124 -11.43 -13.53 4.60
C LYS A 124 -11.74 -12.75 5.87
N LYS A 125 -12.98 -12.74 6.36
CA LYS A 125 -13.32 -12.14 7.68
C LYS A 125 -12.53 -12.78 8.82
N LEU A 126 -12.40 -14.11 8.81
CA LEU A 126 -11.61 -14.86 9.80
C LEU A 126 -10.11 -14.67 9.63
N PHE A 127 -9.61 -14.56 8.41
CA PHE A 127 -8.21 -14.25 8.12
C PHE A 127 -7.87 -12.84 8.62
N ILE A 128 -8.76 -11.87 8.41
CA ILE A 128 -8.64 -10.52 8.96
C ILE A 128 -8.72 -10.56 10.50
N LYS A 129 -9.59 -11.37 11.10
CA LYS A 129 -9.82 -11.36 12.57
C LYS A 129 -8.88 -12.26 13.37
N TYR A 130 -8.39 -13.34 12.78
CA TYR A 130 -7.59 -14.39 13.43
C TYR A 130 -6.47 -14.97 12.54
N GLY A 131 -6.17 -14.34 11.41
CA GLY A 131 -4.95 -14.55 10.63
C GLY A 131 -4.91 -15.86 9.89
N SER A 132 -3.70 -16.20 9.45
CA SER A 132 -3.38 -17.44 8.75
C SER A 132 -3.87 -18.69 9.50
N ASN A 133 -3.77 -18.69 10.83
CA ASN A 133 -4.17 -19.84 11.64
C ASN A 133 -5.70 -19.98 11.68
N GLY A 134 -6.44 -18.87 11.86
CA GLY A 134 -7.91 -18.88 11.84
C GLY A 134 -8.48 -19.24 10.47
N LEU A 135 -7.84 -18.76 9.41
CA LEU A 135 -8.16 -19.13 8.03
C LEU A 135 -7.99 -20.64 7.80
N VAL A 136 -6.81 -21.19 8.09
CA VAL A 136 -6.54 -22.62 7.90
C VAL A 136 -7.47 -23.48 8.75
N TRP A 137 -7.75 -23.08 10.00
CA TRP A 137 -8.69 -23.78 10.87
C TRP A 137 -10.09 -23.83 10.24
N TYR A 138 -10.61 -22.71 9.75
CA TYR A 138 -11.95 -22.66 9.18
C TYR A 138 -12.08 -23.46 7.90
N VAL A 139 -11.06 -23.38 7.04
CA VAL A 139 -10.98 -24.17 5.82
C VAL A 139 -11.01 -25.67 6.15
N LEU A 140 -10.24 -26.11 7.15
CA LEU A 140 -10.24 -27.50 7.57
C LEU A 140 -11.54 -27.93 8.28
N LYS A 141 -12.24 -27.02 8.97
CA LYS A 141 -13.48 -27.35 9.69
C LYS A 141 -14.71 -27.39 8.77
N HIS A 142 -14.79 -26.47 7.81
CA HIS A 142 -16.01 -26.23 7.03
C HIS A 142 -15.88 -26.53 5.54
N VAL A 143 -14.69 -26.45 4.96
CA VAL A 143 -14.47 -26.69 3.52
C VAL A 143 -13.93 -28.09 3.27
N TYR A 144 -13.01 -28.55 4.13
CA TYR A 144 -12.38 -29.87 4.04
C TYR A 144 -12.44 -30.63 5.38
N PRO A 145 -13.63 -30.99 5.89
CA PRO A 145 -13.80 -31.63 7.20
C PRO A 145 -13.05 -32.97 7.32
N HIS A 146 -12.85 -33.66 6.20
CA HIS A 146 -12.10 -34.93 6.16
C HIS A 146 -10.58 -34.74 6.00
N GLY A 147 -10.11 -33.50 5.91
CA GLY A 147 -8.70 -33.12 5.75
C GLY A 147 -8.36 -32.57 4.36
N ALA A 148 -7.32 -31.75 4.31
CA ALA A 148 -6.89 -31.07 3.08
C ALA A 148 -5.40 -31.32 2.78
N THR A 149 -5.07 -31.37 1.49
CA THR A 149 -3.68 -31.38 1.03
C THR A 149 -3.04 -29.98 1.18
N PHE A 150 -1.71 -29.92 1.16
CA PHE A 150 -0.99 -28.65 1.15
C PHE A 150 -1.41 -27.76 -0.03
N LYS A 151 -1.58 -28.34 -1.23
CA LYS A 151 -1.97 -27.61 -2.43
C LYS A 151 -3.37 -27.00 -2.30
N GLN A 152 -4.34 -27.72 -1.74
CA GLN A 152 -5.69 -27.22 -1.50
C GLN A 152 -5.68 -26.08 -0.48
N LEU A 153 -4.96 -26.24 0.64
CA LEU A 153 -4.83 -25.18 1.64
C LEU A 153 -4.13 -23.94 1.08
N LYS A 154 -3.09 -24.11 0.26
CA LYS A 154 -2.39 -23.00 -0.39
C LYS A 154 -3.31 -22.24 -1.34
N HIS A 155 -4.04 -22.96 -2.19
CA HIS A 155 -4.96 -22.34 -3.12
C HIS A 155 -6.02 -21.50 -2.39
N PHE A 156 -6.64 -22.07 -1.36
CA PHE A 156 -7.63 -21.35 -0.56
C PHE A 156 -7.02 -20.13 0.15
N TYR A 157 -5.79 -20.28 0.65
CA TYR A 157 -5.06 -19.20 1.28
C TYR A 157 -4.82 -18.03 0.32
N GLU A 158 -4.36 -18.32 -0.90
CA GLU A 158 -4.09 -17.31 -1.93
C GLU A 158 -5.37 -16.59 -2.37
N LEU A 159 -6.49 -17.32 -2.47
CA LEU A 159 -7.80 -16.73 -2.74
C LEU A 159 -8.25 -15.78 -1.62
N ALA A 160 -8.14 -16.19 -0.36
CA ALA A 160 -8.53 -15.35 0.78
C ALA A 160 -7.59 -14.15 0.98
N ALA A 161 -6.29 -14.32 0.68
CA ALA A 161 -5.28 -13.27 0.80
C ALA A 161 -5.22 -12.33 -0.43
N GLY A 162 -5.81 -12.70 -1.56
CA GLY A 162 -5.80 -11.91 -2.80
C GLY A 162 -4.43 -11.80 -3.47
N LYS A 163 -3.45 -12.63 -3.07
CA LYS A 163 -2.09 -12.64 -3.64
C LYS A 163 -1.46 -14.03 -3.56
N LYS A 164 -0.55 -14.33 -4.47
CA LYS A 164 0.28 -15.54 -4.42
C LYS A 164 1.15 -15.53 -3.16
N ILE A 165 1.35 -16.70 -2.55
CA ILE A 165 2.22 -16.87 -1.38
C ILE A 165 3.33 -17.88 -1.64
N ARG A 166 4.50 -17.64 -1.03
CA ARG A 166 5.61 -18.59 -1.05
C ARG A 166 5.22 -19.85 -0.25
N ASP A 167 5.68 -21.02 -0.70
CA ASP A 167 5.38 -22.30 -0.02
C ASP A 167 5.84 -22.30 1.44
N GLY A 168 6.97 -21.65 1.73
CA GLY A 168 7.49 -21.50 3.10
C GLY A 168 6.53 -20.77 4.05
N THR A 169 5.71 -19.84 3.55
CA THR A 169 4.76 -19.08 4.37
C THR A 169 3.68 -20.00 4.96
N LEU A 170 3.00 -20.77 4.10
CA LEU A 170 2.03 -21.77 4.56
C LEU A 170 2.73 -22.92 5.32
N CYS A 171 3.94 -23.26 4.87
CA CYS A 171 4.98 -24.02 5.57
C CYS A 171 4.95 -23.82 7.10
N ASN A 172 5.30 -22.59 7.45
CA ASN A 172 5.48 -22.11 8.82
C ASN A 172 4.14 -22.01 9.58
N VAL A 173 3.04 -21.68 8.90
CA VAL A 173 1.70 -21.66 9.51
C VAL A 173 1.31 -23.07 9.95
N LEU A 174 1.38 -24.05 9.04
CA LEU A 174 1.02 -25.44 9.33
C LEU A 174 1.93 -26.06 10.38
N ARG A 175 3.24 -25.81 10.32
CA ARG A 175 4.20 -26.24 11.34
C ARG A 175 3.81 -25.72 12.73
N ARG A 176 3.50 -24.43 12.87
CA ARG A 176 3.10 -23.84 14.16
C ARG A 176 1.78 -24.39 14.67
N MET A 177 0.78 -24.54 13.80
CA MET A 177 -0.51 -25.13 14.19
C MET A 177 -0.36 -26.58 14.65
N ARG A 178 0.58 -27.34 14.08
CA ARG A 178 0.93 -28.69 14.54
C ARG A 178 1.62 -28.70 15.91
N ILE A 179 2.64 -27.85 16.11
CA ILE A 179 3.33 -27.72 17.40
C ILE A 179 2.34 -27.35 18.51
N LYS A 180 1.35 -26.50 18.20
CA LYS A 180 0.29 -26.07 19.11
C LYS A 180 -0.85 -27.09 19.27
N GLY A 181 -0.75 -28.25 18.63
CA GLY A 181 -1.75 -29.32 18.69
C GLY A 181 -3.12 -28.95 18.12
N ILE A 182 -3.20 -27.96 17.21
CA ILE A 182 -4.45 -27.53 16.58
C ILE A 182 -4.80 -28.43 15.39
N ILE A 183 -3.78 -28.89 14.67
CA ILE A 183 -3.92 -29.78 13.51
C ILE A 183 -2.93 -30.94 13.60
N THR A 184 -3.23 -32.03 12.91
CA THR A 184 -2.32 -33.15 12.68
C THR A 184 -2.08 -33.36 11.19
N ARG A 185 -1.00 -34.07 10.86
CA ARG A 185 -0.67 -34.48 9.49
C ARG A 185 -0.75 -36.00 9.43
N ILE A 186 -1.65 -36.53 8.61
CA ILE A 186 -1.90 -37.97 8.44
C ILE A 186 -1.46 -38.38 7.03
N GLY A 187 -0.82 -39.55 6.92
CA GLY A 187 -0.33 -40.10 5.64
C GLY A 187 1.16 -39.88 5.40
N SER A 188 1.66 -40.39 4.28
CA SER A 188 3.08 -40.34 3.93
C SER A 188 3.52 -38.93 3.50
N LYS A 189 4.83 -38.67 3.49
CA LYS A 189 5.40 -37.37 3.08
C LYS A 189 4.89 -36.86 1.73
N LYS A 190 4.58 -37.76 0.78
CA LYS A 190 4.10 -37.44 -0.57
C LYS A 190 2.57 -37.29 -0.69
N ARG A 191 1.78 -37.90 0.20
CA ARG A 191 0.30 -37.86 0.18
C ARG A 191 -0.25 -37.60 1.58
N SER A 192 0.13 -36.47 2.16
CA SER A 192 -0.30 -36.12 3.51
C SER A 192 -1.52 -35.20 3.50
N LEU A 193 -2.48 -35.53 4.35
CA LEU A 193 -3.62 -34.68 4.66
C LEU A 193 -3.39 -33.99 6.00
N TYR A 194 -3.71 -32.70 6.06
CA TYR A 194 -3.81 -31.97 7.31
C TYR A 194 -5.25 -32.12 7.81
N LYS A 195 -5.41 -32.57 9.06
CA LYS A 195 -6.70 -32.69 9.73
C LYS A 195 -6.74 -31.83 10.98
N LEU A 196 -7.91 -31.33 11.31
CA LEU A 196 -8.16 -30.63 12.55
C LEU A 196 -8.03 -31.59 13.73
N LEU A 197 -7.42 -31.14 14.83
CA LEU A 197 -7.47 -31.83 16.13
C LEU A 197 -8.38 -31.09 17.13
N VAL A 198 -8.50 -29.77 16.98
CA VAL A 198 -9.29 -28.93 17.88
C VAL A 198 -10.44 -28.30 17.10
N GLU A 199 -11.65 -28.82 17.31
CA GLU A 199 -12.86 -28.38 16.61
C GLU A 199 -13.58 -27.19 17.23
N ASP A 200 -13.29 -26.85 18.49
CA ASP A 200 -13.82 -25.64 19.11
C ASP A 200 -12.88 -24.46 18.83
N PHE A 201 -13.43 -23.45 18.15
CA PHE A 201 -12.68 -22.25 17.80
C PHE A 201 -12.23 -21.44 19.02
N ASN A 202 -12.93 -21.48 20.15
CA ASN A 202 -12.53 -20.76 21.36
C ASN A 202 -11.24 -21.35 21.96
N ILE A 203 -11.06 -22.66 21.91
CA ILE A 203 -9.80 -23.33 22.28
C ILE A 203 -8.70 -22.98 21.27
N VAL A 204 -9.03 -22.82 20.00
CA VAL A 204 -8.05 -22.36 19.00
C VAL A 204 -7.60 -20.94 19.27
N LYS A 205 -8.50 -20.02 19.66
CA LYS A 205 -8.17 -18.63 20.00
C LYS A 205 -7.12 -18.50 21.11
N THR A 206 -7.17 -19.36 22.13
CA THR A 206 -6.20 -19.33 23.24
C THR A 206 -4.81 -19.84 22.82
N ARG A 207 -4.75 -20.65 21.74
CA ARG A 207 -3.50 -21.24 21.24
C ARG A 207 -2.91 -20.46 20.07
N ILE A 208 -3.71 -19.78 19.26
CA ILE A 208 -3.21 -18.97 18.14
C ILE A 208 -2.67 -17.64 18.67
N ASP A 209 -1.57 -17.20 18.05
CA ASP A 209 -0.99 -15.91 18.37
C ASP A 209 -1.76 -14.83 17.59
N THR A 210 -2.67 -14.14 18.27
CA THR A 210 -3.52 -13.08 17.69
C THR A 210 -2.80 -11.74 17.53
N SER A 211 -1.58 -11.60 18.09
CA SER A 211 -0.79 -10.36 18.00
C SER A 211 -0.46 -10.00 16.55
N ARG A 212 -0.14 -11.00 15.71
CA ARG A 212 0.16 -10.84 14.28
C ARG A 212 -1.04 -10.41 13.42
N ILE A 213 -2.24 -10.40 14.00
CA ILE A 213 -3.49 -10.12 13.30
C ILE A 213 -4.00 -8.72 13.57
N ARG A 214 -3.64 -8.16 14.73
CA ARG A 214 -3.79 -6.73 15.00
C ARG A 214 -3.07 -5.90 13.92
N VAL A 215 -1.86 -6.35 13.55
CA VAL A 215 -1.03 -5.83 12.45
C VAL A 215 -1.74 -5.93 11.09
N TYR A 216 -2.40 -7.06 10.79
CA TYR A 216 -3.07 -7.24 9.48
C TYR A 216 -4.41 -6.49 9.40
N ARG A 217 -5.10 -6.26 10.53
CA ARG A 217 -6.34 -5.46 10.62
C ARG A 217 -6.08 -3.97 10.44
N GLU A 218 -4.95 -3.48 10.93
CA GLU A 218 -4.47 -2.11 10.68
C GLU A 218 -4.07 -1.98 9.20
N ALA A 219 -3.23 -2.88 8.66
CA ALA A 219 -2.84 -2.84 7.25
C ALA A 219 -3.97 -3.09 6.21
N SER A 220 -5.07 -3.77 6.60
CA SER A 220 -6.18 -4.09 5.68
C SER A 220 -7.36 -3.12 5.77
N ARG A 221 -7.59 -2.45 6.91
CA ARG A 221 -8.56 -1.34 6.99
C ARG A 221 -8.08 -0.10 6.24
N GLU A 222 -6.78 0.01 5.99
CA GLU A 222 -6.20 1.12 5.24
C GLU A 222 -6.22 0.93 3.71
N LYS A 223 -6.59 -0.25 3.21
CA LYS A 223 -6.57 -0.57 1.77
C LYS A 223 -7.92 -0.60 1.07
N GLN A 224 -9.03 -0.38 1.77
CA GLN A 224 -10.34 -0.21 1.13
C GLN A 224 -10.96 1.10 1.61
N GLU A 225 -10.96 2.08 0.69
CA GLU A 225 -11.73 3.33 0.72
C GLU A 225 -11.34 4.38 1.77
N GLU A 226 -10.22 5.06 1.55
CA GLU A 226 -10.11 6.53 1.75
C GLU A 226 -8.80 7.02 1.11
N SER A 227 -8.91 7.55 -0.11
CA SER A 227 -7.82 8.18 -0.83
C SER A 227 -7.28 9.39 -0.05
N ARG A 228 -5.98 9.40 0.27
CA ARG A 228 -5.18 10.59 0.65
C ARG A 228 -5.65 11.39 1.87
N GLN A 229 -6.59 10.90 2.69
CA GLN A 229 -6.99 11.64 3.87
C GLN A 229 -5.92 11.55 4.95
N VAL A 230 -5.45 12.71 5.43
CA VAL A 230 -4.40 12.81 6.44
C VAL A 230 -4.85 12.10 7.72
N PRO A 231 -4.09 11.10 8.25
CA PRO A 231 -4.47 10.38 9.45
C PRO A 231 -4.71 11.30 10.65
N TYR A 232 -5.68 10.98 11.51
CA TYR A 232 -5.98 11.79 12.71
C TYR A 232 -4.75 11.99 13.60
N SER A 233 -3.94 10.95 13.79
CA SER A 233 -2.69 11.02 14.57
C SER A 233 -1.69 12.03 14.01
N VAL A 234 -1.63 12.16 12.69
CA VAL A 234 -0.77 13.14 11.99
C VAL A 234 -1.32 14.56 12.19
N ARG A 235 -2.64 14.76 12.05
CA ARG A 235 -3.28 16.07 12.32
C ARG A 235 -3.10 16.49 13.78
N LEU A 236 -3.27 15.57 14.72
CA LEU A 236 -3.05 15.82 16.14
C LEU A 236 -1.62 16.27 16.41
N ILE A 237 -0.64 15.71 15.70
CA ILE A 237 0.76 16.10 15.86
C ILE A 237 1.07 17.45 15.29
N PHE A 238 0.50 17.77 14.13
CA PHE A 238 0.60 19.10 13.60
C PHE A 238 -0.01 20.14 14.56
N ASN A 239 -1.16 19.84 15.16
CA ASN A 239 -1.75 20.72 16.19
C ASN A 239 -0.86 20.86 17.44
N ARG A 240 -0.11 19.82 17.82
CA ARG A 240 0.90 19.93 18.90
C ARG A 240 2.09 20.79 18.46
N ALA A 241 2.54 20.66 17.22
CA ALA A 241 3.60 21.50 16.67
C ALA A 241 3.18 22.97 16.61
N LEU A 242 1.93 23.28 16.25
CA LEU A 242 1.39 24.65 16.30
C LEU A 242 1.45 25.23 17.73
N LYS A 243 1.11 24.43 18.75
CA LYS A 243 1.24 24.87 20.16
C LYS A 243 2.70 25.12 20.55
N ILE A 244 3.60 24.18 20.21
CA ILE A 244 5.04 24.36 20.45
C ILE A 244 5.54 25.63 19.74
N CYS A 245 5.06 25.90 18.54
CA CYS A 245 5.43 27.09 17.77
C CYS A 245 4.98 28.38 18.45
N GLN A 246 3.77 28.39 19.02
CA GLN A 246 3.23 29.53 19.76
C GLN A 246 4.02 29.78 21.06
N ASP A 247 4.39 28.72 21.77
CA ASP A 247 4.98 28.82 23.10
C ASP A 247 6.51 29.01 23.06
N TYR A 248 7.19 28.43 22.07
CA TYR A 248 8.67 28.33 22.02
C TYR A 248 9.28 28.75 20.67
N GLY A 249 8.46 29.13 19.69
CA GLY A 249 8.90 29.54 18.36
C GLY A 249 8.99 28.41 17.33
N VAL A 250 9.28 28.79 16.08
CA VAL A 250 9.21 27.93 14.89
C VAL A 250 10.21 26.76 14.95
N LEU A 251 11.45 27.02 15.37
CA LEU A 251 12.53 26.05 15.30
C LEU A 251 12.28 24.79 16.16
N PRO A 252 11.86 24.89 17.45
CA PRO A 252 11.45 23.72 18.22
C PRO A 252 10.29 22.93 17.58
N ALA A 253 9.31 23.61 16.97
CA ALA A 253 8.19 22.95 16.30
C ALA A 253 8.65 22.16 15.07
N VAL A 254 9.56 22.73 14.28
CA VAL A 254 10.18 22.06 13.12
C VAL A 254 10.96 20.82 13.56
N ILE A 255 11.80 20.93 14.58
CA ILE A 255 12.58 19.79 15.09
C ILE A 255 11.65 18.70 15.65
N PHE A 256 10.56 19.09 16.32
CA PHE A 256 9.54 18.15 16.78
C PHE A 256 8.88 17.40 15.60
N LEU A 257 8.53 18.09 14.52
CA LEU A 257 8.03 17.47 13.29
C LEU A 257 9.11 16.60 12.60
N ALA A 258 10.38 16.99 12.69
CA ALA A 258 11.49 16.23 12.16
C ALA A 258 11.57 14.83 12.79
N HIS A 259 11.49 14.76 14.12
CA HIS A 259 11.53 13.47 14.83
C HIS A 259 10.26 12.64 14.71
N THR A 260 9.11 13.27 14.43
CA THR A 260 7.81 12.57 14.38
C THR A 260 7.41 12.19 12.94
N LEU A 261 7.29 13.17 12.05
CA LEU A 261 6.75 12.99 10.69
C LEU A 261 7.83 12.73 9.63
N LEU A 262 9.02 13.30 9.80
CA LEU A 262 10.14 13.10 8.85
C LEU A 262 11.03 11.91 9.24
N GLY A 263 10.80 11.30 10.40
CA GLY A 263 11.48 10.09 10.84
C GLY A 263 12.96 10.30 11.16
N VAL A 264 13.35 11.50 11.59
CA VAL A 264 14.72 11.83 12.00
C VAL A 264 15.03 11.19 13.36
N ARG A 265 16.19 10.54 13.49
CA ARG A 265 16.63 9.90 14.74
C ARG A 265 16.98 10.94 15.81
N GLU A 266 17.09 10.51 17.06
CA GLU A 266 17.54 11.37 18.17
C GLU A 266 18.92 11.99 17.90
N THR A 267 19.83 11.23 17.26
CA THR A 267 21.17 11.67 16.86
C THR A 267 21.21 12.03 15.37
N GLY A 268 20.13 12.57 14.84
CA GLY A 268 20.04 12.95 13.44
C GLY A 268 19.42 14.33 13.33
N PHE A 269 19.53 14.93 12.15
CA PHE A 269 18.99 16.25 11.91
C PHE A 269 18.31 16.34 10.56
N LEU A 270 17.36 17.26 10.45
CA LEU A 270 16.81 17.69 9.18
C LEU A 270 17.75 18.76 8.61
N LEU A 271 18.40 18.45 7.49
CA LEU A 271 19.38 19.33 6.88
C LEU A 271 18.70 20.38 6.01
N TYR A 272 17.78 19.97 5.14
CA TYR A 272 17.26 20.81 4.07
C TYR A 272 15.80 20.52 3.75
N TRP A 273 15.07 21.55 3.34
CA TRP A 273 13.75 21.46 2.75
C TRP A 273 13.66 22.36 1.51
N ARG A 274 13.20 21.78 0.39
CA ARG A 274 12.92 22.47 -0.87
C ARG A 274 11.41 22.57 -1.08
N GLU A 275 10.91 23.75 -1.40
CA GLU A 275 9.48 23.99 -1.56
C GLU A 275 8.95 23.50 -2.90
N GLU A 276 9.71 23.72 -3.98
CA GLU A 276 9.31 23.51 -5.37
C GLU A 276 8.76 22.11 -5.64
N ASP A 277 9.35 21.10 -5.02
CA ASP A 277 9.01 19.69 -5.16
C ASP A 277 8.72 19.00 -3.81
N ALA A 278 8.68 19.77 -2.72
CA ALA A 278 8.51 19.25 -1.36
C ALA A 278 9.58 18.22 -0.96
N MET A 279 10.83 18.38 -1.43
CA MET A 279 11.96 17.53 -1.07
C MET A 279 12.49 17.86 0.32
N PHE A 280 12.76 16.82 1.11
CA PHE A 280 13.42 16.91 2.41
C PHE A 280 14.69 16.09 2.41
N ILE A 281 15.76 16.62 2.99
CA ILE A 281 17.02 15.89 3.22
C ILE A 281 17.25 15.78 4.72
N LYS A 282 17.32 14.55 5.24
CA LYS A 282 17.71 14.27 6.63
C LYS A 282 19.01 13.51 6.69
N CYS A 283 19.77 13.72 7.76
CA CYS A 283 21.06 13.08 7.96
C CYS A 283 21.13 12.35 9.30
N GLU A 284 21.78 11.19 9.31
CA GLU A 284 22.09 10.43 10.51
C GLU A 284 23.55 10.70 10.92
N GLU A 285 23.80 11.12 12.16
CA GLU A 285 25.18 11.40 12.61
C GLU A 285 26.02 10.14 12.74
N LYS A 286 25.44 9.06 13.29
CA LYS A 286 26.19 7.84 13.60
C LYS A 286 26.71 7.09 12.38
N THR A 287 25.97 7.11 11.28
CA THR A 287 26.30 6.37 10.06
C THR A 287 26.89 7.27 8.99
N GLY A 288 26.76 8.60 9.12
CA GLY A 288 27.12 9.56 8.09
C GLY A 288 26.16 9.59 6.89
N PHE A 289 25.20 8.67 6.82
CA PHE A 289 24.26 8.60 5.71
C PHE A 289 23.18 9.69 5.80
N CYS A 290 22.86 10.25 4.65
CA CYS A 290 21.69 11.10 4.48
C CYS A 290 20.66 10.39 3.61
N HIS A 291 19.42 10.86 3.72
CA HIS A 291 18.29 10.34 2.99
C HIS A 291 17.45 11.51 2.50
N TYR A 292 16.99 11.43 1.27
CA TYR A 292 16.03 12.38 0.74
C TYR A 292 14.70 11.70 0.36
N PHE A 293 13.63 12.46 0.45
CA PHE A 293 12.27 12.03 0.13
C PHE A 293 11.34 13.22 -0.06
N TYR A 294 10.14 12.99 -0.58
CA TYR A 294 9.18 14.02 -0.91
C TYR A 294 7.92 13.90 -0.05
N SER A 295 7.38 15.02 0.41
CA SER A 295 6.09 15.03 1.11
C SER A 295 5.38 16.39 1.02
N PRO A 296 4.43 16.55 0.08
CA PRO A 296 3.64 17.78 -0.04
C PRO A 296 2.87 18.12 1.24
N LEU A 297 2.43 17.09 1.98
CA LEU A 297 1.74 17.28 3.26
C LEU A 297 2.64 17.95 4.30
N ILE A 298 3.87 17.44 4.46
CA ILE A 298 4.79 17.97 5.47
C ILE A 298 5.32 19.35 5.02
N ALA A 299 5.55 19.56 3.73
CA ALA A 299 5.90 20.87 3.19
C ALA A 299 4.82 21.93 3.51
N ASN A 300 3.55 21.59 3.30
CA ASN A 300 2.45 22.46 3.69
C ASN A 300 2.41 22.73 5.21
N TYR A 301 2.71 21.74 6.05
CA TYR A 301 2.82 21.96 7.50
C TYR A 301 3.98 22.88 7.88
N PHE A 302 5.11 22.80 7.18
CA PHE A 302 6.24 23.69 7.38
C PHE A 302 5.87 25.13 6.97
N ALA A 303 5.25 25.30 5.81
CA ALA A 303 4.73 26.59 5.36
C ALA A 303 3.73 27.20 6.36
N LEU A 304 2.79 26.40 6.87
CA LEU A 304 1.81 26.84 7.88
C LEU A 304 2.43 27.20 9.24
N LEU A 305 3.63 26.69 9.55
CA LEU A 305 4.41 27.09 10.73
C LEU A 305 5.25 28.35 10.49
N GLY A 306 5.25 28.90 9.27
CA GLY A 306 6.08 30.05 8.90
C GLY A 306 7.55 29.69 8.69
N VAL A 307 7.84 28.45 8.32
CA VAL A 307 9.21 28.01 7.99
C VAL A 307 9.55 28.49 6.59
N HIS A 308 10.76 29.02 6.41
CA HIS A 308 11.30 29.31 5.10
C HIS A 308 12.01 28.08 4.51
N PRO A 309 11.85 27.79 3.22
CA PRO A 309 12.62 26.75 2.53
C PRO A 309 14.12 27.07 2.62
N GLY A 310 14.96 26.03 2.63
CA GLY A 310 16.41 26.18 2.74
C GLY A 310 17.05 25.23 3.76
N VAL A 311 18.25 25.60 4.21
CA VAL A 311 19.00 24.85 5.23
C VAL A 311 18.37 25.08 6.61
N LEU A 312 17.96 23.99 7.26
CA LEU A 312 17.26 24.00 8.55
C LEU A 312 18.14 23.56 9.72
N TYR A 313 19.38 23.18 9.46
CA TYR A 313 20.36 22.77 10.45
C TYR A 313 21.40 23.86 10.71
N SER A 314 21.81 24.05 11.96
CA SER A 314 22.94 24.91 12.32
C SER A 314 23.63 24.39 13.58
N GLN A 315 24.85 24.86 13.84
CA GLN A 315 25.59 24.57 15.07
C GLN A 315 25.43 25.66 16.13
N THR A 316 24.46 26.56 15.94
CA THR A 316 24.20 27.66 16.87
C THR A 316 23.63 27.16 18.20
N GLN A 317 23.85 27.91 19.28
CA GLN A 317 23.26 27.63 20.58
C GLN A 317 21.73 27.62 20.53
N ASN A 318 21.13 28.47 19.70
CA ASN A 318 19.68 28.51 19.49
C ASN A 318 19.14 27.19 18.92
N TYR A 319 19.84 26.61 17.94
CA TYR A 319 19.44 25.29 17.39
C TYR A 319 19.55 24.18 18.43
N GLN A 320 20.62 24.18 19.24
CA GLN A 320 20.80 23.19 20.31
C GLN A 320 19.69 23.28 21.37
N GLU A 321 19.32 24.50 21.76
CA GLU A 321 18.23 24.72 22.72
C GLU A 321 16.87 24.30 22.14
N ALA A 322 16.60 24.63 20.87
CA ALA A 322 15.39 24.19 20.19
C ALA A 322 15.29 22.66 20.10
N HIS A 323 16.42 21.98 19.87
CA HIS A 323 16.48 20.52 19.87
C HIS A 323 16.19 19.93 21.26
N ARG A 324 16.69 20.57 22.33
CA ARG A 324 16.41 20.18 23.71
C ARG A 324 14.91 20.26 24.02
N ILE A 325 14.28 21.40 23.69
CA ILE A 325 12.83 21.63 23.89
C ILE A 325 12.01 20.60 23.10
N ALA A 326 12.30 20.43 21.80
CA ALA A 326 11.61 19.45 20.97
C ALA A 326 11.75 18.02 21.53
N GLY A 327 12.94 17.66 22.03
CA GLY A 327 13.21 16.38 22.66
C GLY A 327 12.39 16.12 23.92
N GLU A 328 12.14 17.15 24.74
CA GLU A 328 11.23 17.06 25.89
C GLU A 328 9.80 16.73 25.44
N PHE A 329 9.28 17.40 24.41
CA PHE A 329 7.95 17.11 23.87
C PHE A 329 7.87 15.69 23.26
N VAL A 330 8.92 15.24 22.56
CA VAL A 330 9.00 13.86 22.07
C VAL A 330 8.91 12.87 23.22
N LYS A 331 9.69 13.06 24.30
CA LYS A 331 9.67 12.19 25.48
C LYS A 331 8.34 12.25 26.22
N ASN A 332 7.72 13.42 26.32
CA ASN A 332 6.44 13.59 27.00
C ASN A 332 5.31 12.87 26.26
N TYR A 333 5.19 13.10 24.94
CA TYR A 333 4.11 12.55 24.13
C TYR A 333 4.32 11.10 23.70
N TYR A 334 5.56 10.67 23.46
CA TYR A 334 5.87 9.36 22.87
C TYR A 334 6.74 8.47 23.72
N LYS A 335 7.24 8.95 24.86
CA LYS A 335 8.21 8.29 25.74
C LYS A 335 9.59 8.07 25.12
N THR A 336 9.68 7.73 23.84
CA THR A 336 10.95 7.49 23.14
C THR A 336 10.90 7.95 21.68
N TYR A 337 12.05 8.33 21.10
CA TYR A 337 12.18 8.68 19.68
C TYR A 337 11.77 7.56 18.72
N PRO A 338 12.06 6.26 18.97
CA PRO A 338 11.49 5.16 18.18
C PRO A 338 9.96 5.17 18.07
N TYR A 339 9.24 5.54 19.15
CA TYR A 339 7.78 5.64 19.12
C TYR A 339 7.31 6.85 18.31
N ALA A 340 7.97 8.00 18.45
CA ALA A 340 7.66 9.20 17.67
C ALA A 340 7.78 8.97 16.16
N ARG A 341 8.84 8.28 15.72
CA ARG A 341 9.10 7.99 14.30
C ARG A 341 8.08 7.06 13.63
N ARG A 342 7.16 6.44 14.38
CA ARG A 342 6.09 5.59 13.81
C ARG A 342 5.19 6.34 12.85
N LEU A 343 4.97 7.63 13.09
CA LEU A 343 4.11 8.43 12.24
C LEU A 343 4.72 8.66 10.87
N HIS A 344 6.05 8.77 10.76
CA HIS A 344 6.73 8.75 9.47
C HIS A 344 6.44 7.47 8.67
N TYR A 345 6.49 6.30 9.32
CA TYR A 345 6.17 5.03 8.65
C TYR A 345 4.69 4.93 8.27
N LEU A 346 3.78 5.44 9.10
CA LEU A 346 2.36 5.56 8.76
C LEU A 346 2.17 6.46 7.53
N LEU A 347 2.86 7.60 7.45
CA LEU A 347 2.80 8.48 6.28
C LEU A 347 3.34 7.81 5.02
N LYS A 348 4.41 7.01 5.14
CA LYS A 348 4.92 6.20 4.03
C LYS A 348 3.90 5.17 3.56
N GLU A 349 3.28 4.42 4.48
CA GLU A 349 2.25 3.42 4.15
C GLU A 349 1.03 4.05 3.44
N LYS A 350 0.68 5.29 3.81
CA LYS A 350 -0.40 6.06 3.20
C LYS A 350 -0.06 6.71 1.86
N GLY A 351 1.18 6.57 1.37
CA GLY A 351 1.64 7.29 0.18
C GLY A 351 1.55 8.80 0.38
N LEU A 352 1.92 9.30 1.55
CA LEU A 352 2.05 10.73 1.88
C LEU A 352 3.52 11.14 2.04
N VAL A 353 4.43 10.16 2.06
CA VAL A 353 5.88 10.30 1.93
C VAL A 353 6.31 9.42 0.76
N PHE A 354 7.01 9.99 -0.19
CA PHE A 354 7.44 9.35 -1.43
C PHE A 354 8.95 9.30 -1.52
N TYR A 355 9.46 8.21 -2.07
CA TYR A 355 10.83 8.04 -2.48
C TYR A 355 10.79 7.85 -4.00
N GLU A 356 11.80 8.33 -4.74
CA GLU A 356 11.91 8.00 -6.17
C GLU A 356 12.04 6.46 -6.29
N ASP A 357 11.27 5.85 -7.19
CA ASP A 357 11.23 4.39 -7.34
C ASP A 357 12.52 3.87 -8.03
N ASP A 358 13.05 2.75 -7.52
CA ASP A 358 14.31 2.07 -7.93
C ASP A 358 14.28 1.51 -9.39
N GLU A 359 13.29 1.82 -10.24
CA GLU A 359 13.06 1.11 -11.51
C GLU A 359 13.94 1.57 -12.69
N GLU A 360 14.64 2.71 -12.61
CA GLU A 360 15.63 3.12 -13.62
C GLU A 360 17.01 3.42 -12.99
N ASN A 361 17.93 2.46 -13.13
CA ASN A 361 19.38 2.65 -13.15
C ASN A 361 20.14 3.27 -11.95
N GLY A 362 19.63 3.30 -10.71
CA GLY A 362 20.50 3.64 -9.55
C GLY A 362 21.19 5.02 -9.61
N GLU A 363 20.67 5.93 -10.44
CA GLU A 363 21.21 7.27 -10.69
C GLU A 363 20.72 8.30 -9.65
N HIS A 364 19.81 7.92 -8.77
CA HIS A 364 19.14 8.78 -7.78
C HIS A 364 19.90 8.89 -6.44
N VAL A 365 21.22 9.06 -6.51
CA VAL A 365 22.07 9.30 -5.34
C VAL A 365 22.65 10.70 -5.42
N LEU A 366 22.53 11.47 -4.35
CA LEU A 366 23.03 12.84 -4.30
C LEU A 366 24.33 12.90 -3.49
N VAL A 367 25.29 13.70 -3.97
CA VAL A 367 26.47 14.08 -3.19
C VAL A 367 26.20 15.42 -2.52
N LEU A 368 26.30 15.45 -1.19
CA LEU A 368 26.10 16.64 -0.37
C LEU A 368 27.45 17.16 0.11
N GLU A 369 27.76 18.41 -0.22
CA GLU A 369 28.85 19.17 0.39
C GLU A 369 28.25 20.11 1.44
N ILE A 370 28.52 19.83 2.72
CA ILE A 370 28.00 20.59 3.86
C ILE A 370 29.12 21.51 4.37
N HIS A 371 28.90 22.81 4.23
CA HIS A 371 29.86 23.87 4.58
C HIS A 371 29.56 24.42 5.96
N TYR A 372 30.49 24.28 6.90
CA TYR A 372 30.34 24.79 8.27
C TYR A 372 31.10 26.11 8.42
N TYR A 373 30.41 27.16 8.85
CA TYR A 373 30.99 28.50 9.02
C TYR A 373 31.27 28.82 10.49
N SER A 374 32.12 29.82 10.73
CA SER A 374 32.56 30.21 12.08
C SER A 374 31.45 30.75 12.98
N ASN A 375 30.40 31.32 12.39
CA ASN A 375 29.20 31.77 13.10
C ASN A 375 28.20 30.63 13.39
N GLY A 376 28.53 29.39 13.05
CA GLY A 376 27.68 28.22 13.25
C GLY A 376 26.59 28.03 12.18
N GLU A 377 26.52 28.89 11.17
CA GLU A 377 25.67 28.68 9.99
C GLU A 377 26.22 27.56 9.11
N VAL A 378 25.31 26.99 8.32
CA VAL A 378 25.59 25.87 7.43
C VAL A 378 25.16 26.22 6.01
N GLY A 379 26.09 26.07 5.08
CA GLY A 379 25.84 26.08 3.64
C GLY A 379 25.72 24.67 3.11
N LEU A 380 24.97 24.51 2.02
CA LEU A 380 24.75 23.22 1.36
C LEU A 380 24.95 23.37 -0.14
N ARG A 381 25.80 22.52 -0.70
CA ARG A 381 25.86 22.28 -2.15
C ARG A 381 25.45 20.85 -2.42
N VAL A 382 24.52 20.67 -3.35
CA VAL A 382 24.01 19.36 -3.76
C VAL A 382 24.43 19.10 -5.19
N LYS A 383 25.04 17.95 -5.40
CA LYS A 383 25.55 17.49 -6.69
C LYS A 383 24.91 16.17 -7.09
N ASP A 384 25.06 15.85 -8.37
CA ASP A 384 24.73 14.54 -8.92
C ASP A 384 25.55 13.40 -8.27
N ASN A 385 25.25 12.15 -8.67
CA ASN A 385 25.90 10.96 -8.12
C ASN A 385 27.40 10.87 -8.42
N LYS A 386 27.89 11.58 -9.44
CA LYS A 386 29.31 11.66 -9.84
C LYS A 386 30.04 12.79 -9.11
N GLY A 387 29.32 13.73 -8.51
CA GLY A 387 29.90 14.93 -7.91
C GLY A 387 30.42 15.94 -8.95
N GLU A 388 29.96 15.83 -10.20
CA GLU A 388 30.40 16.64 -11.33
C GLU A 388 29.45 17.83 -11.54
N GLU A 389 28.15 17.58 -11.60
CA GLU A 389 27.13 18.60 -11.79
C GLU A 389 26.60 19.13 -10.45
N VAL A 390 26.58 20.45 -10.29
CA VAL A 390 25.92 21.11 -9.16
C VAL A 390 24.44 21.28 -9.50
N LEU A 391 23.58 20.59 -8.75
CA LEU A 391 22.13 20.62 -8.94
C LEU A 391 21.52 21.86 -8.28
N PHE A 392 21.98 22.21 -7.07
CA PHE A 392 21.64 23.46 -6.40
C PHE A 392 22.60 23.77 -5.23
N GLU A 393 22.60 25.04 -4.80
CA GLU A 393 23.37 25.54 -3.66
C GLU A 393 22.49 26.45 -2.79
N GLU A 394 22.69 26.39 -1.47
CA GLU A 394 21.99 27.21 -0.50
C GLU A 394 22.96 27.68 0.59
N ASN A 395 22.86 28.94 1.00
CA ASN A 395 23.70 29.52 2.07
C ASN A 395 25.22 29.35 1.86
N ILE A 396 25.70 29.25 0.62
CA ILE A 396 27.14 29.23 0.29
C ILE A 396 27.67 30.66 0.36
N LYS A 397 28.64 30.87 1.26
CA LYS A 397 29.28 32.17 1.46
C LYS A 397 30.61 32.27 0.69
N PRO A 398 31.04 33.51 0.36
CA PRO A 398 32.34 33.76 -0.27
C PRO A 398 33.52 33.51 0.67
N GLU A 399 33.31 33.61 2.00
CA GLU A 399 34.34 33.28 2.99
C GLU A 399 34.62 31.77 3.03
N PRO A 400 35.87 31.35 3.28
CA PRO A 400 36.19 29.94 3.35
C PRO A 400 35.48 29.28 4.55
N PRO A 401 34.83 28.11 4.37
CA PRO A 401 34.23 27.39 5.48
C PRO A 401 35.31 26.87 6.43
N LEU A 402 34.99 26.76 7.71
CA LEU A 402 35.87 26.13 8.70
C LEU A 402 36.08 24.65 8.41
N ARG A 403 35.03 23.99 7.92
CA ARG A 403 35.03 22.57 7.59
C ARG A 403 34.05 22.31 6.48
N ILE A 404 34.41 21.41 5.56
CA ILE A 404 33.50 20.84 4.59
C ILE A 404 33.34 19.36 4.92
N GLU A 405 32.11 18.90 4.98
CA GLU A 405 31.78 17.49 5.16
C GLU A 405 31.06 16.98 3.91
N ILE A 406 31.56 15.89 3.35
CA ILE A 406 30.96 15.27 2.17
C ILE A 406 30.12 14.08 2.65
N ARG A 407 28.84 14.07 2.26
CA ARG A 407 27.90 12.99 2.59
C ARG A 407 27.18 12.52 1.34
N THR A 408 26.68 11.29 1.41
CA THR A 408 25.83 10.71 0.37
C THR A 408 24.39 10.72 0.86
N ALA A 409 23.48 11.26 0.04
CA ALA A 409 22.04 11.18 0.28
C ALA A 409 21.39 10.16 -0.65
N PHE A 410 20.78 9.15 -0.05
CA PHE A 410 20.08 8.10 -0.77
C PHE A 410 18.59 8.40 -0.88
N HIS A 411 18.00 8.16 -2.04
CA HIS A 411 16.56 8.16 -2.27
C HIS A 411 15.79 7.01 -1.58
N ARG A 412 16.39 6.35 -0.58
CA ARG A 412 15.77 5.27 0.19
C ARG A 412 16.24 5.34 1.63
N ALA A 413 15.36 5.03 2.58
CA ALA A 413 15.76 4.90 3.97
C ALA A 413 16.68 3.67 4.14
N HIS A 414 17.70 3.76 5.00
CA HIS A 414 18.48 2.59 5.40
C HIS A 414 17.61 1.69 6.29
N ILE A 415 16.96 0.72 5.66
CA ILE A 415 16.06 -0.23 6.31
C ILE A 415 16.89 -1.42 6.78
N TYR A 416 17.16 -1.50 8.09
CA TYR A 416 17.60 -2.75 8.70
C TYR A 416 16.35 -3.63 8.88
N GLU A 417 16.16 -4.62 8.00
CA GLU A 417 14.96 -5.47 7.94
C GLU A 417 14.51 -6.05 9.30
N PRO A 418 15.40 -6.49 10.22
CA PRO A 418 14.99 -6.96 11.55
C PRO A 418 14.35 -5.88 12.44
N ASN A 419 14.72 -4.60 12.21
CA ASN A 419 14.15 -3.49 12.97
C ASN A 419 12.77 -3.09 12.45
N GLU A 420 12.45 -3.29 11.17
CA GLU A 420 11.11 -3.00 10.63
C GLU A 420 10.04 -3.77 11.39
N GLU A 421 10.22 -5.09 11.57
CA GLU A 421 9.30 -5.90 12.36
C GLU A 421 9.11 -5.29 13.77
N THR A 422 10.16 -4.74 14.39
CA THR A 422 9.99 -4.13 15.73
C THR A 422 9.33 -2.76 15.72
N TYR A 423 9.53 -1.91 14.70
CA TYR A 423 8.93 -0.56 14.66
C TYR A 423 7.41 -0.62 14.52
N PHE A 424 6.90 -1.55 13.72
CA PHE A 424 5.47 -1.82 13.53
C PHE A 424 4.83 -2.66 14.66
N HIS A 425 5.61 -3.19 15.62
CA HIS A 425 5.11 -4.15 16.63
C HIS A 425 5.27 -3.76 18.11
N ARG A 426 5.92 -2.64 18.47
CA ARG A 426 5.91 -2.20 19.89
C ARG A 426 4.53 -1.70 20.31
N THR A 427 4.11 -2.08 21.51
CA THR A 427 2.78 -1.86 22.09
C THR A 427 2.37 -0.38 22.08
N ASN A 428 1.05 -0.14 21.92
CA ASN A 428 0.45 1.20 21.93
C ASN A 428 0.73 1.91 23.27
N ILE A 429 1.42 3.05 23.19
CA ILE A 429 1.18 4.18 24.10
C ILE A 429 0.74 5.32 23.19
N LEU A 430 -0.58 5.52 23.14
CA LEU A 430 -1.23 6.80 22.92
C LEU A 430 -2.30 6.93 23.99
#